data_AF-A0A838VL88-F1
#
_entry.id   AF-A0A838VL88-F1
#
_cell.length_a   1.000
_cell.length_b   1.000
_cell.length_c   1.000
_cell.angle_alpha   90.00
_cell.angle_beta   90.00
_cell.angle_gamma   90.00
#
_symmetry.space_group_name_H-M   'P 1'
#
loop_
_entity.id
_entity.type
_entity.pdbx_description
1 polymer ?
#
loop_
_entity_poly.entity_id
_entity_poly.type
_entity_poly.pdbx_seq_one_letter_code
_entity_poly.pdbx_strand_id
1 'polypeptide(L)'
;DLTYSLGFNVAKDAKIAGMVWDGPAYDAGLAAGQVILAVNGVAYTDDAMKAAVTAAKGKSAPIRLTVKAGTRVRDVNIAWNGGLRYPHLVRTGKGASSLDRLLDPR
;
A
#
# COMPACT_ATOMS: atom_id res chain seq x y z
N ASP A 1 3.78 -5.49 1.71
CA ASP A 1 4.05 -4.37 0.79
C ASP A 1 2.72 -3.80 0.30
N LEU A 2 2.56 -2.48 0.34
CA LEU A 2 1.34 -1.75 -0.06
C LEU A 2 1.65 -0.65 -1.10
N THR A 3 2.84 -0.67 -1.70
CA THR A 3 3.33 0.36 -2.63
C THR A 3 2.33 0.64 -3.75
N TYR A 4 1.74 -0.39 -4.35
CA TYR A 4 0.77 -0.24 -5.45
C TYR A 4 -0.68 0.00 -5.01
N SER A 5 -0.96 -0.16 -3.71
CA SER A 5 -2.30 0.06 -3.15
C SER A 5 -2.38 1.45 -2.51
N LEU A 6 -1.61 1.69 -1.45
CA LEU A 6 -1.66 2.96 -0.72
C LEU A 6 -0.49 3.89 -1.03
N GLY A 7 0.51 3.45 -1.80
CA GLY A 7 1.66 4.28 -2.10
C GLY A 7 2.74 4.27 -1.01
N PHE A 8 2.81 3.24 -0.16
CA PHE A 8 3.89 3.11 0.82
C PHE A 8 4.15 1.66 1.21
N ASN A 9 5.30 1.41 1.82
CA ASN A 9 5.65 0.15 2.44
C ASN A 9 5.98 0.33 3.93
N VAL A 10 5.68 -0.71 4.71
CA VAL A 10 5.88 -0.72 6.16
C VAL A 10 6.97 -1.73 6.51
N ALA A 11 7.87 -1.35 7.41
CA ALA A 11 8.88 -2.23 8.00
C ALA A 11 8.29 -3.02 9.19
N LYS A 12 9.07 -3.97 9.72
CA LYS A 12 8.62 -4.89 10.79
C LYS A 12 8.21 -4.18 12.10
N ASP A 13 8.63 -2.94 12.30
CA ASP A 13 8.35 -2.08 13.45
C ASP A 13 7.15 -1.15 13.24
N ALA A 14 6.28 -1.46 12.27
CA ALA A 14 5.15 -0.61 11.84
C ALA A 14 5.58 0.78 11.33
N LYS A 15 6.87 0.96 11.01
CA LYS A 15 7.42 2.21 10.48
C LYS A 15 7.25 2.28 8.97
N ILE A 16 6.82 3.42 8.46
CA ILE A 16 6.78 3.71 7.03
C ILE A 16 8.22 3.79 6.53
N ALA A 17 8.63 2.79 5.74
CA ALA A 17 10.00 2.66 5.25
C ALA A 17 10.22 3.44 3.95
N GLY A 18 9.21 3.50 3.09
CA GLY A 18 9.25 4.19 1.82
C GLY A 18 7.87 4.64 1.39
N MET A 19 7.84 5.65 0.53
CA MET A 19 6.63 6.30 0.06
C MET A 19 6.76 6.66 -1.41
N VAL A 20 5.66 6.44 -2.14
CA VAL A 20 5.46 6.86 -3.51
C VAL A 20 4.98 8.30 -3.48
N TRP A 21 5.70 9.18 -4.17
CA TRP A 21 5.33 10.59 -4.34
C TRP A 21 4.05 10.70 -5.17
N ASP A 22 3.21 11.68 -4.85
CA ASP A 22 1.88 11.89 -5.44
C ASP A 22 0.98 10.63 -5.36
N GLY A 23 1.26 9.77 -4.37
CA GLY A 23 0.45 8.60 -4.05
C GLY A 23 -0.64 8.91 -3.03
N PRO A 24 -1.66 8.04 -2.87
CA PRO A 24 -2.79 8.28 -1.97
C PRO A 24 -2.39 8.58 -0.52
N ALA A 25 -1.36 7.90 -0.01
CA ALA A 25 -0.83 8.15 1.34
C ALA A 25 -0.02 9.44 1.45
N TYR A 26 0.69 9.83 0.38
CA TYR A 26 1.45 11.09 0.33
C TYR A 26 0.50 12.28 0.35
N ASP A 27 -0.57 12.24 -0.46
CA ASP A 27 -1.62 13.27 -0.49
C ASP A 27 -2.35 13.40 0.85
N ALA A 28 -2.45 12.29 1.60
CA ALA A 28 -2.99 12.28 2.96
C ALA A 28 -2.03 12.87 4.01
N GLY A 29 -0.81 13.26 3.61
CA GLY A 29 0.20 13.86 4.49
C GLY A 29 0.97 12.85 5.35
N LEU A 30 1.04 11.59 4.91
CA LEU A 30 1.97 10.63 5.49
C LEU A 30 3.38 10.87 4.95
N ALA A 31 4.38 10.41 5.70
CA ALA A 31 5.78 10.52 5.31
C ALA A 31 6.58 9.32 5.81
N ALA A 32 7.69 9.03 5.12
CA ALA A 32 8.66 8.05 5.58
C ALA A 32 9.18 8.40 6.98
N GLY A 33 9.41 7.37 7.81
CA GLY A 33 9.87 7.53 9.18
C GLY A 33 8.77 7.62 10.24
N GLN A 34 7.51 7.80 9.86
CA GLN A 34 6.37 7.76 10.78
C GLN A 34 6.03 6.31 11.16
N VAL A 35 5.47 6.12 12.36
CA VAL A 35 5.06 4.79 12.87
C VAL A 35 3.54 4.70 12.88
N ILE A 36 2.99 3.62 12.33
CA ILE A 36 1.56 3.36 12.33
C ILE A 36 1.19 2.66 13.64
N LEU A 37 0.28 3.26 14.40
CA LEU A 37 -0.19 2.72 15.68
C LEU A 37 -1.49 1.93 15.50
N ALA A 38 -2.39 2.43 14.66
CA ALA A 38 -3.71 1.83 14.46
C ALA A 38 -4.26 2.04 13.04
N VAL A 39 -5.14 1.14 12.63
CA VAL A 39 -5.89 1.14 11.36
C VAL A 39 -7.37 1.03 11.70
N ASN A 40 -8.17 2.03 11.33
CA ASN A 40 -9.61 2.11 11.63
C ASN A 40 -9.96 1.87 13.11
N GLY A 41 -9.10 2.34 14.03
CA GLY A 41 -9.29 2.17 15.48
C GLY A 41 -8.83 0.82 16.04
N VAL A 42 -8.30 -0.09 15.22
CA VAL A 42 -7.70 -1.36 15.63
C VAL A 42 -6.18 -1.22 15.65
N ALA A 43 -5.49 -1.81 16.63
CA ALA A 43 -4.03 -1.81 16.68
C ALA A 43 -3.41 -2.31 15.36
N TYR A 44 -2.31 -1.69 14.94
CA TYR A 44 -1.66 -2.04 13.68
C TYR A 44 -1.19 -3.50 13.69
N THR A 45 -1.63 -4.24 12.67
CA THR A 45 -1.03 -5.49 12.22
C THR A 45 -1.04 -5.50 10.70
N ASP A 46 -0.14 -6.27 10.09
CA ASP A 46 -0.09 -6.41 8.63
C ASP A 46 -1.42 -6.93 8.07
N ASP A 47 -2.10 -7.81 8.81
CA ASP A 47 -3.38 -8.37 8.41
C ASP A 47 -4.53 -7.39 8.60
N ALA A 48 -4.55 -6.62 9.70
CA ALA A 48 -5.54 -5.55 9.89
C ALA A 48 -5.43 -4.48 8.79
N MET A 49 -4.19 -4.14 8.41
CA MET A 49 -3.93 -3.20 7.32
C MET A 49 -4.43 -3.75 5.97
N LYS A 50 -4.12 -4.99 5.63
CA LYS A 50 -4.63 -5.65 4.39
C LYS A 50 -6.15 -5.76 4.40
N ALA A 51 -6.76 -6.10 5.54
CA ALA A 51 -8.20 -6.21 5.70
C ALA A 51 -8.88 -4.85 5.48
N ALA A 52 -8.32 -3.77 6.04
CA ALA A 52 -8.84 -2.42 5.82
C ALA A 52 -8.77 -2.01 4.34
N VAL A 53 -7.65 -2.26 3.66
CA VAL A 53 -7.51 -1.97 2.22
C VAL A 53 -8.46 -2.81 1.37
N THR A 54 -8.65 -4.08 1.71
CA THR A 54 -9.60 -4.98 1.02
C THR A 54 -11.03 -4.49 1.22
N ALA A 55 -11.39 -4.12 2.46
CA ALA A 55 -12.73 -3.66 2.81
C ALA A 55 -13.08 -2.30 2.20
N ALA A 56 -12.08 -1.48 1.87
CA ALA A 56 -12.26 -0.19 1.20
C ALA A 56 -12.56 -0.31 -0.30
N LYS A 57 -12.35 -1.50 -0.91
CA LYS A 57 -12.61 -1.73 -2.33
C LYS A 57 -14.07 -1.39 -2.69
N GLY A 58 -14.24 -0.46 -3.62
CA GLY A 58 -15.57 -0.03 -4.09
C GLY A 58 -16.37 0.81 -3.09
N LYS A 59 -15.77 1.25 -1.98
CA LYS A 59 -16.40 2.14 -1.00
C LYS A 59 -15.77 3.53 -1.07
N SER A 60 -16.52 4.55 -0.65
CA SER A 60 -16.02 5.93 -0.55
C SER A 60 -15.48 6.28 0.85
N ALA A 61 -15.59 5.35 1.81
CA ALA A 61 -15.12 5.59 3.17
C ALA A 61 -13.57 5.59 3.19
N PRO A 62 -12.93 6.63 3.76
CA PRO A 62 -11.48 6.67 3.85
C PRO A 62 -10.95 5.67 4.88
N ILE A 63 -9.73 5.19 4.65
CA ILE A 63 -9.00 4.37 5.62
C ILE A 63 -8.37 5.33 6.64
N ARG A 64 -8.74 5.22 7.91
CA ARG A 64 -8.19 6.02 8.99
C ARG A 64 -6.95 5.34 9.58
N LEU A 65 -5.82 6.03 9.57
CA LEU A 65 -4.59 5.59 10.21
C LEU A 65 -4.26 6.51 11.37
N THR A 66 -3.96 5.93 12.53
CA THR A 66 -3.35 6.67 13.63
C THR A 66 -1.84 6.51 13.53
N VAL A 67 -1.13 7.62 13.33
CA VAL A 67 0.32 7.62 13.11
C VAL A 67 1.04 8.47 14.14
N LYS A 68 2.24 8.03 14.50
CA LYS A 68 3.18 8.75 15.36
C LYS A 68 4.31 9.33 14.52
N ALA A 69 4.45 10.65 14.56
CA ALA A 69 5.53 11.41 13.95
C ALA A 69 6.34 12.10 15.06
N GLY A 70 7.49 11.52 15.42
CA GLY A 70 8.27 11.96 16.58
C GLY A 70 7.48 11.79 17.88
N THR A 71 7.14 12.90 18.54
CA THR A 71 6.34 12.92 19.77
C THR A 71 4.84 13.08 19.52
N ARG A 72 4.43 13.44 18.31
CA ARG A 72 3.03 13.74 18.00
C ARG A 72 2.31 12.53 17.43
N VAL A 73 1.14 12.23 17.97
CA VAL A 73 0.20 11.25 17.42
C VAL A 73 -0.92 12.01 16.71
N ARG A 74 -1.28 11.58 15.50
CA ARG A 74 -2.38 12.16 14.73
C ARG A 74 -3.10 11.10 13.91
N ASP A 75 -4.36 11.37 13.62
CA ASP A 75 -5.13 10.59 12.66
C ASP A 75 -4.96 11.16 11.25
N VAL A 76 -4.86 10.26 10.28
CA VAL A 76 -4.75 10.55 8.86
C VAL A 76 -5.78 9.72 8.11
N ASN A 77 -6.55 10.38 7.25
CA ASN A 77 -7.57 9.72 6.43
C ASN A 77 -7.06 9.56 5.00
N ILE A 78 -6.89 8.32 4.55
CA ILE A 78 -6.49 8.03 3.17
C ILE A 78 -7.74 7.75 2.36
N ALA A 79 -8.02 8.60 1.37
CA ALA A 79 -9.08 8.37 0.39
C ALA A 79 -8.63 7.31 -0.63
N TRP A 80 -8.76 6.03 -0.26
CA TRP A 80 -8.43 4.91 -1.14
C TRP A 80 -9.60 3.94 -1.29
N ASN A 81 -10.01 3.68 -2.53
CA ASN A 81 -11.09 2.77 -2.88
C ASN A 81 -10.69 1.68 -3.89
N GLY A 82 -9.42 1.66 -4.30
CA GLY A 82 -8.89 0.78 -5.34
C GLY A 82 -8.62 -0.66 -4.90
N GLY A 83 -8.77 -0.97 -3.62
CA GLY A 83 -8.49 -2.29 -3.04
C GLY A 83 -7.00 -2.65 -3.00
N LEU A 84 -6.69 -3.92 -2.70
CA LEU A 84 -5.32 -4.43 -2.80
C LEU A 84 -4.93 -4.60 -4.27
N ARG A 85 -3.79 -4.03 -4.64
CA ARG A 85 -3.22 -4.10 -5.98
C ARG A 85 -1.88 -4.81 -5.95
N TYR A 86 -1.79 -5.88 -6.74
CA TYR A 86 -0.58 -6.65 -7.00
C TYR A 86 -0.37 -6.69 -8.52
N PRO A 87 0.24 -5.63 -9.10
CA PRO A 87 0.47 -5.59 -10.53
C PRO A 87 1.39 -6.75 -10.93
N HIS A 88 1.01 -7.41 -12.02
CA HIS A 88 1.79 -8.45 -12.65
C HIS A 88 1.97 -8.11 -14.12
N LEU A 89 3.05 -8.61 -14.72
CA LEU A 89 3.28 -8.42 -16.14
C LEU A 89 2.27 -9.27 -16.91
N VAL A 90 1.58 -8.63 -17.85
CA VAL A 90 0.68 -9.29 -18.80
C VAL A 90 1.26 -9.11 -20.19
N ARG A 91 1.21 -10.18 -20.97
CA ARG A 91 1.67 -10.19 -22.36
C ARG A 91 0.80 -9.25 -23.21
N THR A 92 1.42 -8.36 -23.99
CA THR A 92 0.74 -7.36 -24.82
C THR A 92 0.57 -7.76 -26.29
N GLY A 93 0.93 -8.99 -26.69
CA GLY A 93 0.86 -9.46 -28.08
C GLY A 93 0.60 -10.96 -28.24
N LYS A 94 0.26 -11.39 -29.48
CA LYS A 94 -0.01 -12.79 -29.86
C LYS A 94 1.24 -13.44 -30.48
N GLY A 95 1.44 -14.74 -30.26
CA GLY A 95 2.58 -15.52 -30.81
C GLY A 95 3.87 -15.42 -29.99
N ALA A 96 4.80 -16.37 -30.12
CA ALA A 96 6.00 -16.53 -29.26
C ALA A 96 6.84 -15.25 -29.15
N SER A 97 7.20 -14.87 -27.93
CA SER A 97 7.94 -13.65 -27.61
C SER A 97 9.44 -13.96 -27.53
N SER A 98 10.26 -12.91 -27.59
CA SER A 98 11.70 -13.03 -27.35
C SER A 98 12.02 -13.60 -25.97
N LEU A 99 11.20 -13.32 -24.95
CA LEU A 99 11.33 -13.91 -23.61
C LEU A 99 11.00 -15.39 -23.60
N ASP A 100 9.97 -15.83 -24.34
CA ASP A 100 9.64 -17.27 -24.43
C ASP A 100 10.80 -18.07 -25.05
N ARG A 101 11.38 -17.55 -26.14
CA ARG A 101 12.55 -18.20 -26.79
C ARG A 101 13.80 -18.22 -25.92
N LEU A 102 13.95 -17.26 -25.01
CA LEU A 102 15.07 -17.24 -24.06
C LEU A 102 14.91 -18.28 -22.95
N LEU A 103 13.66 -18.60 -22.60
CA LEU A 103 13.31 -19.55 -21.55
C LEU A 103 13.22 -21.01 -22.06
N ASP A 104 13.27 -21.22 -23.38
CA ASP A 104 13.28 -22.56 -23.94
C ASP A 104 14.53 -23.34 -23.49
N PRO A 105 14.39 -24.59 -23.02
CA PRO A 105 15.51 -25.40 -22.57
C PRO A 105 16.46 -25.71 -23.74
N ARG A 106 17.75 -25.81 -23.44
CA ARG A 106 18.81 -26.13 -24.41
C ARG A 106 18.92 -27.62 -24.64
#